data_AF-A0A953BSZ9-F1
#
_entry.id   AF-A0A953BSZ9-F1
#
_cell.length_a   1.000
_cell.length_b   1.000
_cell.length_c   1.000
_cell.angle_alpha   90.00
_cell.angle_beta   90.00
_cell.angle_gamma   90.00
#
_symmetry.space_group_name_H-M   'P 1'
#
loop_
_entity.id
_entity.type
_entity.pdbx_description
1 polymer ?
#
loop_
_entity_poly.entity_id
_entity_poly.type
_entity_poly.pdbx_seq_one_letter_code
_entity_poly.pdbx_strand_id
1 'polypeptide(L)'
;MSNSASRQIPEFREDGYLPVGVFRASAEKVIFRFGSPNRKRRQLVLRIRRWIELAKAVGAIKLLVDGSFVTSAESPNDVDAVVWLPLDFAEQLARTFEPAMELESMLLSRSPEEQGAGGGGAMISTLTEYERARDELRDLESRLGRLEQEYPIGKKGYTKAGVRKLIARLHEELAVYEGAEASRSTETQ
;
A
#
# COMPACT_ATOMS: atom_id res chain seq x y z
N MET A 1 0.27 16.60 -26.70
CA MET A 1 -1.07 16.02 -26.95
C MET A 1 -1.54 15.41 -25.63
N SER A 2 -2.77 15.73 -25.24
CA SER A 2 -3.33 15.65 -23.90
C SER A 2 -3.26 14.26 -23.26
N ASN A 3 -2.88 14.17 -21.99
CA ASN A 3 -3.30 13.05 -21.15
C ASN A 3 -4.19 13.59 -20.04
N SER A 4 -5.49 13.56 -20.32
CA SER A 4 -6.55 13.87 -19.39
C SER A 4 -6.37 12.99 -18.16
N ALA A 5 -6.40 13.56 -16.95
CA ALA A 5 -6.43 12.81 -15.70
C ALA A 5 -7.69 11.93 -15.70
N SER A 6 -7.59 10.73 -16.27
CA SER A 6 -8.70 9.82 -16.44
C SER A 6 -9.17 9.40 -15.05
N ARG A 7 -10.39 9.81 -14.69
CA ARG A 7 -11.12 9.40 -13.48
C ARG A 7 -11.48 7.91 -13.46
N GLN A 8 -10.81 7.07 -14.26
CA GLN A 8 -11.06 5.65 -14.42
C GLN A 8 -9.83 4.86 -13.98
N ILE A 9 -10.08 3.74 -13.31
CA ILE A 9 -9.07 2.71 -13.05
C ILE A 9 -8.70 2.13 -14.42
N PRO A 10 -7.42 2.12 -14.83
CA PRO A 10 -7.02 1.58 -16.12
C PRO A 10 -7.34 0.08 -16.25
N GLU A 11 -7.31 -0.41 -17.49
CA GLU A 11 -7.30 -1.84 -17.74
C GLU A 11 -6.00 -2.49 -17.26
N PHE A 12 -6.08 -3.77 -16.94
CA PHE A 12 -4.89 -4.55 -16.61
C PHE A 12 -3.97 -4.70 -17.83
N ARG A 13 -2.68 -4.74 -17.56
CA ARG A 13 -1.66 -5.27 -18.47
C ARG A 13 -1.87 -6.77 -18.68
N GLU A 14 -1.19 -7.35 -19.67
CA GLU A 14 -1.25 -8.77 -19.99
C GLU A 14 -0.84 -9.67 -18.82
N ASP A 15 0.05 -9.19 -17.96
CA ASP A 15 0.52 -9.86 -16.75
C ASP A 15 -0.47 -9.78 -15.56
N GLY A 16 -1.61 -9.11 -15.73
CA GLY A 16 -2.65 -9.01 -14.71
C GLY A 16 -2.47 -7.89 -13.69
N TYR A 17 -1.46 -7.04 -13.85
CA TYR A 17 -1.26 -5.86 -13.00
C TYR A 17 -1.87 -4.60 -13.63
N LEU A 18 -2.19 -3.62 -12.80
CA LEU A 18 -2.46 -2.27 -13.33
C LEU A 18 -1.17 -1.69 -13.96
N PRO A 19 -1.27 -0.76 -14.92
CA PRO A 19 -0.12 -0.01 -15.40
C PRO A 19 0.58 0.69 -14.23
N VAL A 20 1.88 0.94 -14.38
CA VAL A 20 2.67 1.56 -13.31
C VAL A 20 2.15 2.97 -13.02
N GLY A 21 1.76 3.24 -11.77
CA GLY A 21 1.32 4.56 -11.34
C GLY A 21 0.28 4.55 -10.22
N VAL A 22 -0.13 5.76 -9.83
CA VAL A 22 -1.18 5.97 -8.81
C VAL A 22 -2.44 6.48 -9.51
N PHE A 23 -3.50 5.68 -9.46
CA PHE A 23 -4.78 6.01 -10.11
C PHE A 23 -5.80 6.48 -9.10
N ARG A 24 -6.39 7.65 -9.34
CA ARG A 24 -7.49 8.15 -8.52
C ARG A 24 -8.78 7.42 -8.90
N ALA A 25 -9.43 6.84 -7.90
CA ALA A 25 -10.72 6.18 -8.05
C ALA A 25 -11.68 6.58 -6.92
N SER A 26 -12.97 6.50 -7.19
CA SER A 26 -13.97 6.59 -6.13
C SER A 26 -14.09 5.23 -5.41
N ALA A 27 -14.61 5.25 -4.18
CA ALA A 27 -14.83 4.04 -3.41
C ALA A 27 -15.68 3.03 -4.19
N GLU A 28 -16.76 3.50 -4.82
CA GLU A 28 -17.69 2.69 -5.58
C GLU A 28 -17.00 2.00 -6.76
N LYS A 29 -16.07 2.69 -7.44
CA LYS A 29 -15.30 2.12 -8.54
C LYS A 29 -14.34 1.03 -8.08
N VAL A 30 -13.63 1.24 -6.97
CA VAL A 30 -12.73 0.24 -6.39
C VAL A 30 -13.53 -1.00 -5.99
N ILE A 31 -14.64 -0.80 -5.29
CA ILE A 31 -15.52 -1.89 -4.83
C ILE A 31 -16.11 -2.66 -6.01
N PHE A 32 -16.60 -1.96 -7.03
CA PHE A 32 -17.19 -2.59 -8.21
C PHE A 32 -16.14 -3.35 -9.02
N ARG A 33 -14.96 -2.76 -9.25
CA ARG A 33 -13.92 -3.36 -10.08
C ARG A 33 -13.29 -4.60 -9.46
N PHE A 34 -13.05 -4.58 -8.15
CA PHE A 34 -12.23 -5.61 -7.49
C PHE A 34 -13.01 -6.53 -6.53
N GLY A 35 -14.29 -6.23 -6.25
CA GLY A 35 -15.13 -6.97 -5.29
C GLY A 35 -15.86 -8.20 -5.82
N SER A 36 -15.62 -8.60 -7.06
CA SER A 36 -16.40 -9.62 -7.77
C SER A 36 -15.47 -10.55 -8.57
N PRO A 37 -15.83 -11.82 -8.89
CA PRO A 37 -17.11 -12.48 -8.58
C PRO A 37 -17.11 -13.41 -7.37
N ASN A 38 -15.94 -13.85 -6.89
CA ASN A 38 -15.86 -14.92 -5.89
C ASN A 38 -16.04 -14.42 -4.44
N ARG A 39 -16.33 -15.38 -3.56
CA ARG A 39 -16.58 -15.15 -2.13
C ARG A 39 -15.41 -14.42 -1.44
N LYS A 40 -14.16 -14.76 -1.78
CA LYS A 40 -12.96 -14.15 -1.17
C LYS A 40 -12.87 -12.66 -1.49
N ARG A 41 -13.02 -12.27 -2.76
CA ARG A 41 -13.05 -10.85 -3.17
C ARG A 41 -14.20 -10.08 -2.53
N ARG A 42 -15.37 -10.70 -2.38
CA ARG A 42 -16.51 -10.09 -1.66
C ARG A 42 -16.18 -9.82 -0.20
N GLN A 43 -15.53 -10.76 0.50
CA GLN A 43 -15.09 -10.59 1.88
C GLN A 43 -14.05 -9.46 2.01
N LEU A 44 -13.03 -9.46 1.16
CA LEU A 44 -11.99 -8.42 1.15
C LEU A 44 -12.56 -7.03 0.83
N VAL A 45 -13.59 -6.94 -0.02
CA VAL A 45 -14.27 -5.66 -0.30
C VAL A 45 -14.95 -5.08 0.94
N LEU A 46 -15.49 -5.92 1.83
CA LEU A 46 -16.10 -5.43 3.07
C LEU A 46 -15.05 -4.76 3.97
N ARG A 47 -13.84 -5.32 4.01
CA ARG A 47 -12.71 -4.73 4.72
C ARG A 47 -12.31 -3.38 4.13
N ILE A 48 -12.20 -3.28 2.80
CA ILE A 48 -11.91 -2.01 2.11
C ILE A 48 -12.99 -0.97 2.35
N ARG A 49 -14.27 -1.36 2.28
CA ARG A 49 -15.39 -0.47 2.60
C ARG A 49 -15.22 0.12 3.97
N ARG A 50 -14.91 -0.72 4.96
CA ARG A 50 -14.70 -0.26 6.33
C ARG A 50 -13.48 0.65 6.47
N TRP A 51 -12.36 0.32 5.83
CA TRP A 51 -11.19 1.22 5.80
C TRP A 51 -11.49 2.58 5.16
N ILE A 52 -12.26 2.62 4.06
CA ILE A 52 -12.67 3.87 3.42
C ILE A 52 -13.57 4.69 4.35
N GLU A 53 -14.54 4.06 5.01
CA GLU A 53 -15.44 4.72 5.97
C GLU A 53 -14.65 5.33 7.13
N LEU A 54 -13.78 4.54 7.76
CA LEU A 54 -12.96 4.97 8.88
C LEU A 54 -11.96 6.06 8.47
N ALA A 55 -11.28 5.89 7.33
CA ALA A 55 -10.36 6.89 6.79
C ALA A 55 -11.09 8.23 6.55
N LYS A 56 -12.31 8.22 6.02
CA LYS A 56 -13.12 9.44 5.89
C LYS A 56 -13.50 10.03 7.25
N ALA A 57 -13.95 9.19 8.19
CA ALA A 57 -14.40 9.63 9.50
C ALA A 57 -13.29 10.31 10.31
N VAL A 58 -12.05 9.82 10.20
CA VAL A 58 -10.89 10.41 10.88
C VAL A 58 -10.34 11.62 10.14
N GLY A 59 -10.81 11.93 8.92
CA GLY A 59 -10.27 13.03 8.12
C GLY A 59 -8.95 12.70 7.40
N ALA A 60 -8.73 11.44 7.04
CA ALA A 60 -7.55 11.01 6.29
C ALA A 60 -7.44 11.77 4.95
N ILE A 61 -6.22 12.16 4.62
CA ILE A 61 -5.89 12.94 3.43
C ILE A 61 -5.95 12.04 2.18
N LYS A 62 -5.51 10.80 2.29
CA LYS A 62 -5.54 9.78 1.22
C LYS A 62 -5.67 8.37 1.82
N LEU A 63 -6.25 7.47 1.03
CA LEU A 63 -6.16 6.02 1.22
C LEU A 63 -5.63 5.42 -0.08
N LEU A 64 -4.53 4.69 0.02
CA LEU A 64 -3.93 3.94 -1.07
C LEU A 64 -4.25 2.47 -0.85
N VAL A 65 -4.66 1.78 -1.90
CA VAL A 65 -4.91 0.33 -1.89
C VAL A 65 -3.94 -0.30 -2.88
N ASP A 66 -3.24 -1.33 -2.46
CA ASP A 66 -2.22 -2.04 -3.22
C ASP A 66 -2.35 -3.56 -2.99
N GLY A 67 -1.37 -4.31 -3.46
CA GLY A 67 -1.25 -5.74 -3.24
C GLY A 67 -2.11 -6.56 -4.20
N SER A 68 -2.22 -7.85 -3.89
CA SER A 68 -2.89 -8.81 -4.76
C SER A 68 -4.35 -8.47 -5.05
N PHE A 69 -5.02 -7.73 -4.16
CA PHE A 69 -6.42 -7.35 -4.31
C PHE A 69 -6.71 -6.49 -5.55
N VAL A 70 -5.83 -5.56 -5.91
CA VAL A 70 -5.99 -4.64 -7.05
C VAL A 70 -5.43 -5.19 -8.36
N THR A 71 -5.18 -6.50 -8.44
CA THR A 71 -4.72 -7.23 -9.65
C THR A 71 -5.85 -8.08 -10.26
N SER A 72 -5.58 -8.74 -11.38
CA SER A 72 -6.47 -9.72 -11.99
C SER A 72 -6.52 -11.08 -11.27
N ALA A 73 -5.70 -11.28 -10.22
CA ALA A 73 -5.60 -12.56 -9.52
C ALA A 73 -6.99 -13.07 -9.07
N GLU A 74 -7.33 -14.31 -9.35
CA GLU A 74 -8.66 -14.81 -8.99
C GLU A 74 -8.87 -14.80 -7.47
N SER A 75 -7.88 -15.20 -6.69
CA SER A 75 -7.99 -15.39 -5.23
C SER A 75 -6.96 -14.57 -4.46
N PRO A 76 -7.08 -13.23 -4.40
CA PRO A 76 -6.16 -12.37 -3.64
C PRO A 76 -6.14 -12.75 -2.16
N ASN A 77 -4.99 -12.67 -1.50
CA ASN A 77 -4.79 -13.21 -0.15
C ASN A 77 -5.27 -12.27 0.94
N ASP A 78 -4.87 -11.02 0.87
CA ASP A 78 -5.21 -9.93 1.77
C ASP A 78 -5.45 -8.63 0.98
N VAL A 79 -5.85 -7.59 1.70
CA VAL A 79 -5.84 -6.22 1.19
C VAL A 79 -4.69 -5.47 1.84
N ASP A 80 -3.80 -4.93 1.02
CA ASP A 80 -2.80 -3.99 1.48
C ASP A 80 -3.32 -2.56 1.31
N ALA A 81 -3.22 -1.76 2.36
CA ALA A 81 -3.58 -0.35 2.30
C ALA A 81 -2.64 0.53 3.11
N VAL A 82 -2.43 1.74 2.61
CA VAL A 82 -1.74 2.82 3.30
C VAL A 82 -2.71 3.96 3.48
N VAL A 83 -2.97 4.33 4.74
CA VAL A 83 -3.75 5.51 5.08
C VAL A 83 -2.78 6.67 5.29
N TRP A 84 -3.06 7.83 4.72
CA TRP A 84 -2.44 9.10 5.09
C TRP A 84 -3.34 9.78 6.12
N LEU A 85 -3.02 9.57 7.40
CA LEU A 85 -3.78 10.10 8.53
C LEU A 85 -3.59 11.62 8.67
N PRO A 86 -4.56 12.33 9.28
CA PRO A 86 -4.38 13.73 9.59
C PRO A 86 -3.41 13.91 10.78
N LEU A 87 -2.94 15.14 10.98
CA LEU A 87 -1.98 15.48 12.03
C LEU A 87 -2.55 15.30 13.44
N ASP A 88 -3.86 15.45 13.61
CA ASP A 88 -4.56 15.32 14.89
C ASP A 88 -4.97 13.88 15.22
N PHE A 89 -4.61 12.89 14.40
CA PHE A 89 -5.02 11.49 14.61
C PHE A 89 -4.62 10.93 15.98
N ALA A 90 -3.44 11.30 16.49
CA ALA A 90 -2.99 10.89 17.82
C ALA A 90 -3.86 11.50 18.94
N GLU A 91 -4.35 12.73 18.74
CA GLU A 91 -5.30 13.34 19.66
C GLU A 91 -6.66 12.64 19.59
N GLN A 92 -7.12 12.28 18.39
CA GLN A 92 -8.35 11.51 18.20
C GLN A 92 -8.31 10.18 18.98
N LEU A 93 -7.18 9.47 18.95
CA LEU A 93 -6.96 8.27 19.78
C LEU A 93 -6.98 8.57 21.27
N ALA A 94 -6.29 9.63 21.71
CA ALA A 94 -6.27 10.03 23.12
C ALA A 94 -7.66 10.41 23.66
N ARG A 95 -8.54 10.88 22.77
CA ARG A 95 -9.94 11.20 23.05
C ARG A 95 -10.88 10.01 22.86
N THR A 96 -10.32 8.80 22.69
CA THR A 96 -11.05 7.55 22.46
C THR A 96 -12.07 7.63 21.32
N PHE A 97 -11.76 8.41 20.28
CA PHE A 97 -12.63 8.53 19.11
C PHE A 97 -12.72 7.18 18.40
N GLU A 98 -13.91 6.57 18.40
CA GLU A 98 -14.11 5.19 18.00
C GLU A 98 -13.61 4.89 16.58
N PRO A 99 -13.85 5.74 15.56
CA PRO A 99 -13.31 5.51 14.23
C PRO A 99 -11.78 5.49 14.18
N ALA A 100 -11.10 6.30 15.01
CA ALA A 100 -9.65 6.30 15.07
C ALA A 100 -9.12 5.03 15.73
N MET A 101 -9.72 4.58 16.83
CA MET A 101 -9.34 3.35 17.52
C MET A 101 -9.57 2.11 16.64
N GLU A 102 -10.70 2.05 15.94
CA GLU A 102 -10.99 0.95 15.03
C GLU A 102 -10.04 0.94 13.84
N LEU A 103 -9.75 2.11 13.25
CA LEU A 103 -8.79 2.22 12.16
C LEU A 103 -7.40 1.76 12.59
N GLU A 104 -6.95 2.17 13.77
CA GLU A 104 -5.67 1.72 14.35
C GLU A 104 -5.67 0.20 14.55
N SER A 105 -6.73 -0.35 15.13
CA SER A 105 -6.88 -1.81 15.32
C SER A 105 -6.81 -2.57 14.00
N MET A 106 -7.51 -2.10 12.96
CA MET A 106 -7.49 -2.73 11.63
C MET A 106 -6.14 -2.58 10.92
N LEU A 107 -5.37 -1.52 11.17
CA LEU A 107 -4.01 -1.37 10.63
C LEU A 107 -3.01 -2.30 11.32
N LEU A 108 -3.26 -2.63 12.59
CA LEU A 108 -2.41 -3.52 13.39
C LEU A 108 -2.76 -5.00 13.23
N SER A 109 -4.00 -5.32 12.89
CA SER A 109 -4.50 -6.68 12.77
C SER A 109 -4.73 -7.08 11.31
N ARG A 110 -4.00 -8.11 10.85
CA ARG A 110 -4.45 -8.92 9.71
C ARG A 110 -5.69 -9.71 10.16
N SER A 111 -6.74 -9.76 9.35
CA SER A 111 -7.90 -10.60 9.68
C SER A 111 -7.45 -12.05 9.84
N PRO A 112 -7.98 -12.82 10.80
CA PRO A 112 -7.70 -14.26 10.89
C PRO A 112 -7.99 -15.02 9.59
N GLU A 113 -8.92 -14.52 8.75
CA GLU A 113 -9.25 -15.09 7.44
C GLU A 113 -8.17 -14.87 6.36
N GLU A 114 -7.19 -13.99 6.59
CA GLU A 114 -6.14 -13.57 5.65
C GLU A 114 -4.79 -14.27 5.90
N GLN A 115 -4.73 -15.23 6.83
CA GLN A 115 -3.50 -15.92 7.25
C GLN A 115 -2.99 -16.99 6.26
N GLY A 116 -3.57 -17.08 5.07
CA GLY A 116 -3.18 -18.04 4.03
C GLY A 116 -2.27 -17.45 2.97
N ALA A 117 -0.96 -17.68 3.12
CA ALA A 117 0.08 -17.76 2.08
C ALA A 117 0.48 -16.49 1.28
N GLY A 118 1.79 -16.20 1.28
CA GLY A 118 2.56 -15.70 0.12
C GLY A 118 2.36 -14.25 -0.31
N GLY A 119 3.22 -13.36 0.17
CA GLY A 119 3.40 -12.02 -0.39
C GLY A 119 4.20 -12.08 -1.69
N GLY A 120 3.66 -11.47 -2.74
CA GLY A 120 4.35 -11.22 -4.01
C GLY A 120 4.02 -9.80 -4.47
N GLY A 121 4.89 -8.85 -4.12
CA GLY A 121 4.87 -7.48 -4.66
C GLY A 121 5.52 -7.44 -6.04
N ALA A 122 5.09 -6.53 -6.90
CA ALA A 122 5.64 -6.37 -8.25
C ALA A 122 7.15 -6.02 -8.19
N MET A 123 7.98 -6.68 -9.00
CA MET A 123 9.43 -6.46 -9.06
C MET A 123 9.79 -5.22 -9.91
N ILE A 124 10.78 -4.45 -9.44
CA ILE A 124 11.40 -3.36 -10.20
C ILE A 124 12.05 -3.94 -11.46
N SER A 125 11.70 -3.39 -12.63
CA SER A 125 12.11 -3.96 -13.93
C SER A 125 12.73 -2.95 -14.89
N THR A 126 12.62 -1.64 -14.59
CA THR A 126 13.13 -0.55 -15.41
C THR A 126 13.92 0.47 -14.59
N LEU A 127 14.79 1.23 -15.27
CA LEU A 127 15.59 2.28 -14.62
C LEU A 127 14.71 3.37 -13.98
N THR A 128 13.61 3.77 -14.64
CA THR A 128 12.67 4.76 -14.10
C THR A 128 11.97 4.27 -12.83
N GLU A 129 11.64 2.97 -12.75
CA GLU A 129 11.08 2.35 -11.55
C GLU A 129 12.13 2.28 -10.43
N TYR A 130 13.38 1.95 -10.77
CA TYR A 130 14.50 1.95 -9.85
C TYR A 130 14.76 3.33 -9.23
N GLU A 131 14.80 4.38 -10.06
CA GLU A 131 14.98 5.76 -9.60
C GLU A 131 13.84 6.19 -8.67
N ARG A 132 12.59 5.89 -9.05
CA ARG A 132 11.42 6.19 -8.21
C ARG A 132 11.46 5.43 -6.87
N ALA A 133 11.81 4.15 -6.90
CA ALA A 133 11.91 3.33 -5.70
C ALA A 133 13.03 3.83 -4.77
N ARG A 134 14.15 4.32 -5.33
CA ARG A 134 15.23 4.97 -4.57
C ARG A 134 14.78 6.27 -3.91
N ASP A 135 14.05 7.12 -4.63
CA ASP A 135 13.53 8.37 -4.07
C ASP A 135 12.50 8.08 -2.97
N GLU A 136 11.62 7.11 -3.18
CA GLU A 136 10.63 6.68 -2.19
C GLU A 136 11.29 6.08 -0.94
N LEU A 137 12.33 5.25 -1.12
CA LEU A 137 13.14 4.72 -0.01
C LEU A 137 13.74 5.86 0.82
N ARG A 138 14.35 6.85 0.17
CA ARG A 138 14.97 8.01 0.85
C ARG A 138 13.94 8.82 1.65
N ASP A 139 12.75 9.01 1.10
CA ASP A 139 11.66 9.69 1.78
C ASP A 139 11.13 8.90 2.99
N LEU A 140 11.02 7.58 2.85
CA LEU A 140 10.61 6.69 3.93
C LEU A 140 11.65 6.61 5.04
N GLU A 141 12.93 6.56 4.73
CA GLU A 141 14.03 6.63 5.71
C GLU A 141 14.04 7.97 6.44
N SER A 142 13.89 9.08 5.70
CA SER A 142 13.79 10.43 6.28
C SER A 142 12.57 10.56 7.19
N ARG A 143 11.46 9.90 6.83
CA ARG A 143 10.25 9.83 7.65
C ARG A 143 10.45 8.94 8.88
N LEU A 144 11.11 7.80 8.75
CA LEU A 144 11.44 6.93 9.88
C LEU A 144 12.33 7.66 10.88
N GLY A 145 13.35 8.39 10.40
CA GLY A 145 14.23 9.22 11.23
C GLY A 145 13.46 10.28 12.01
N ARG A 146 12.54 11.00 11.36
CA ARG A 146 11.64 11.96 12.04
C ARG A 146 10.76 11.28 13.09
N LEU A 147 10.15 10.14 12.77
CA LEU A 147 9.33 9.37 13.72
C LEU A 147 10.14 8.83 14.90
N GLU A 148 11.41 8.51 14.70
CA GLU A 148 12.31 8.05 15.77
C GLU A 148 12.75 9.19 16.69
N GLN A 149 12.92 10.41 16.15
CA GLN A 149 13.21 11.62 16.91
C GLN A 149 11.99 12.14 17.69
N GLU A 150 10.81 12.15 17.05
CA GLU A 150 9.57 12.70 17.61
C GLU A 150 8.91 11.73 18.60
N TYR A 151 9.12 10.43 18.43
CA TYR A 151 8.61 9.37 19.30
C TYR A 151 9.75 8.44 19.75
N PRO A 152 10.63 8.87 20.66
CA PRO A 152 11.65 8.00 21.25
C PRO A 152 11.00 6.79 21.91
N ILE A 153 11.77 5.71 22.01
CA ILE A 153 11.35 4.35 22.42
C ILE A 153 10.32 4.41 23.57
N GLY A 154 9.08 3.99 23.31
CA GLY A 154 8.04 3.84 24.34
C GLY A 154 6.69 4.53 24.11
N LYS A 155 6.51 5.39 23.08
CA LYS A 155 5.20 5.96 22.72
C LYS A 155 4.69 5.45 21.37
N LYS A 156 3.45 4.94 21.32
CA LYS A 156 2.79 4.39 20.12
C LYS A 156 1.96 5.45 19.39
N GLY A 157 2.04 5.43 18.07
CA GLY A 157 1.26 6.24 17.13
C GLY A 157 1.98 6.25 15.77
N TYR A 158 1.39 5.62 14.75
CA TYR A 158 2.06 5.05 13.55
C TYR A 158 3.13 4.00 13.88
N THR A 159 2.98 2.80 13.32
CA THR A 159 3.99 1.77 13.58
C THR A 159 5.26 2.13 12.81
N LYS A 160 6.34 2.45 13.54
CA LYS A 160 7.71 2.33 13.01
C LYS A 160 7.87 1.03 12.21
N ALA A 161 7.17 -0.03 12.62
CA ALA A 161 7.07 -1.31 11.90
C ALA A 161 6.48 -1.20 10.48
N GLY A 162 5.45 -0.39 10.22
CA GLY A 162 4.87 -0.22 8.89
C GLY A 162 5.82 0.49 7.93
N VAL A 163 6.46 1.58 8.38
CA VAL A 163 7.50 2.28 7.60
C VAL A 163 8.72 1.38 7.39
N ARG A 164 9.17 0.67 8.42
CA ARG A 164 10.26 -0.32 8.31
C ARG A 164 9.93 -1.45 7.34
N LYS A 165 8.67 -1.90 7.27
CA LYS A 165 8.24 -2.94 6.32
C LYS A 165 8.28 -2.45 4.88
N LEU A 166 7.88 -1.20 4.63
CA LEU A 166 7.99 -0.58 3.30
C LEU A 166 9.46 -0.39 2.89
N ILE A 167 10.30 0.09 3.82
CA ILE A 167 11.76 0.18 3.61
C ILE A 167 12.35 -1.19 3.29
N ALA A 168 11.99 -2.23 4.06
CA ALA A 168 12.48 -3.58 3.83
C ALA A 168 12.07 -4.14 2.45
N ARG A 169 10.81 -3.89 2.04
CA ARG A 169 10.31 -4.27 0.71
C ARG A 169 11.09 -3.58 -0.41
N LEU A 170 11.30 -2.26 -0.30
CA LEU A 170 12.03 -1.50 -1.33
C LEU A 170 13.50 -1.92 -1.41
N HIS A 171 14.15 -2.21 -0.28
CA HIS A 171 15.51 -2.77 -0.29
C HIS A 171 15.58 -4.12 -1.01
N GLU A 172 14.61 -5.01 -0.78
CA GLU A 172 14.55 -6.31 -1.46
C GLU A 172 14.34 -6.15 -2.97
N GLU A 173 13.39 -5.32 -3.39
CA GLU A 173 13.11 -5.07 -4.81
C GLU A 173 14.30 -4.39 -5.53
N LEU A 174 14.99 -3.44 -4.89
CA LEU A 174 16.17 -2.78 -5.44
C LEU A 174 17.35 -3.76 -5.58
N ALA A 175 17.59 -4.60 -4.58
CA ALA A 175 18.67 -5.60 -4.61
C ALA A 175 18.47 -6.65 -5.73
N VAL A 176 17.22 -7.06 -5.98
CA VAL A 176 16.88 -7.95 -7.09
C VAL A 176 17.16 -7.29 -8.44
N TYR A 177 16.76 -6.03 -8.62
CA TYR A 177 17.04 -5.28 -9.85
C TYR A 177 18.55 -5.11 -10.08
N GLU A 178 19.31 -4.71 -9.06
CA GLU A 178 20.76 -4.53 -9.15
C GLU A 178 21.50 -5.84 -9.50
N GLY A 179 21.06 -6.97 -8.93
CA GLY A 179 21.60 -8.28 -9.27
C GLY A 179 21.31 -8.71 -10.72
N ALA A 180 20.13 -8.38 -11.23
CA ALA A 180 19.78 -8.64 -12.62
C ALA A 180 20.61 -7.78 -13.61
N GLU A 181 20.81 -6.50 -13.31
CA GLU A 181 21.62 -5.60 -14.14
C GLU A 181 23.11 -5.96 -14.12
N ALA A 182 23.64 -6.38 -12.98
CA ALA A 182 25.01 -6.89 -12.88
C ALA A 182 25.22 -8.13 -13.77
N SER A 183 24.25 -9.04 -13.79
CA SER A 183 24.32 -10.27 -14.60
C SER A 183 24.24 -9.98 -16.11
N ARG A 184 23.39 -9.03 -16.53
CA ARG A 184 23.34 -8.57 -17.94
C ARG A 184 24.65 -7.91 -18.39
N SER A 185 25.30 -7.20 -17.48
CA SER A 185 26.58 -6.53 -17.75
C SER A 185 27.73 -7.52 -17.92
N THR A 186 27.68 -8.69 -17.27
CA THR A 186 28.69 -9.76 -17.40
C THR A 186 28.51 -10.65 -18.62
N GLU A 187 27.30 -10.73 -19.20
CA GLU A 187 27.02 -11.51 -20.43
C GLU A 187 27.36 -10.75 -21.72
N THR A 188 27.67 -9.45 -21.62
CA THR A 188 28.01 -8.59 -22.77
C THR A 188 29.53 -8.40 -22.93
N GLN A 189 30.36 -9.13 -22.18
CA GLN A 189 31.83 -9.13 -22.28
C GLN A 189 32.38 -10.40 -22.93
#